data_AF-A0A7W0JSD7-F1
#
_entry.id   AF-A0A7W0JSD7-F1
#
_cell.length_a   1.000
_cell.length_b   1.000
_cell.length_c   1.000
_cell.angle_alpha   90.00
_cell.angle_beta   90.00
_cell.angle_gamma   90.00
#
_symmetry.space_group_name_H-M   'P 1'
#
loop_
_entity.id
_entity.type
_entity.pdbx_description
1 polymer ?
#
loop_
_entity_poly.entity_id
_entity_poly.type
_entity_poly.pdbx_seq_one_letter_code
_entity_poly.pdbx_strand_id
1 'polypeptide(L)'
;MTFAAAVQPPSLATPFDFWIADSGTRFEGAAERALPRAHDVPARLHQAMRYAVLNGGKRVRPLLVFAAGDVTQAEGEALDRAALAVEFVHAYSLVHDDMPCMDNDVLRRGKPTVHVEFDEATAMLAGDALQAEAFKVIADGGLPASQTAALIRELAHASSTEGMCGGQAIDLAAVGTIPTIAELERMHR
;
A
#
# COMPACT_ATOMS: atom_id res chain seq x y z
N MET A 1 5.14 -30.25 -46.56
CA MET A 1 6.11 -29.65 -45.63
C MET A 1 5.35 -28.78 -44.66
N THR A 2 5.00 -29.33 -43.50
CA THR A 2 4.22 -28.64 -42.47
C THR A 2 5.21 -28.17 -41.42
N PHE A 3 5.40 -26.85 -41.29
CA PHE A 3 6.22 -26.26 -40.23
C PHE A 3 5.50 -26.48 -38.90
N ALA A 4 6.04 -27.36 -38.06
CA ALA A 4 5.68 -27.42 -36.66
C ALA A 4 6.20 -26.14 -35.98
N ALA A 5 5.30 -25.29 -35.51
CA ALA A 5 5.65 -24.19 -34.62
C ALA A 5 6.27 -24.80 -33.35
N ALA A 6 7.56 -24.53 -33.14
CA ALA A 6 8.23 -24.90 -31.91
C ALA A 6 7.53 -24.19 -30.74
N VAL A 7 6.98 -24.98 -29.81
CA VAL A 7 6.52 -24.47 -28.52
C VAL A 7 7.73 -23.86 -27.83
N GLN A 8 7.68 -22.54 -27.62
CA GLN A 8 8.71 -21.81 -26.89
C GLN A 8 8.75 -22.35 -25.45
N PRO A 9 9.90 -22.77 -24.92
CA PRO A 9 9.98 -23.22 -23.53
C PRO A 9 9.58 -22.07 -22.59
N PRO A 10 9.02 -22.36 -21.41
CA PRO A 10 8.70 -21.32 -20.43
C PRO A 10 9.97 -20.52 -20.14
N SER A 11 9.88 -19.18 -20.23
CA SER A 11 11.03 -18.30 -19.99
C SER A 11 11.60 -18.57 -18.60
N LEU A 12 12.90 -18.86 -18.52
CA LEU A 12 13.61 -18.98 -17.24
C LEU A 12 13.47 -17.65 -16.48
N ALA A 13 13.11 -17.73 -15.20
CA ALA A 13 12.95 -16.55 -14.35
C ALA A 13 14.25 -15.71 -14.33
N THR A 14 14.10 -14.40 -14.47
CA THR A 14 15.22 -13.44 -14.48
C THR A 14 15.70 -13.14 -13.06
N PRO A 15 16.93 -12.62 -12.86
CA PRO A 15 17.37 -12.12 -11.55
C PRO A 15 16.40 -11.10 -10.93
N PHE A 16 15.74 -10.29 -11.76
CA PHE A 16 14.73 -9.34 -11.33
C PHE A 16 13.46 -10.03 -10.81
N ASP A 17 13.01 -11.11 -11.47
CA ASP A 17 11.86 -11.88 -11.00
C ASP A 17 12.12 -12.51 -9.63
N PHE A 18 13.34 -13.03 -9.41
CA PHE A 18 13.76 -13.52 -8.10
C PHE A 18 13.79 -12.43 -7.04
N TRP A 19 14.33 -11.25 -7.37
CA TRP A 19 14.38 -10.12 -6.45
C TRP A 19 12.98 -9.62 -6.06
N ILE A 20 12.04 -9.56 -7.02
CA ILE A 20 10.63 -9.23 -6.73
C ILE A 20 10.04 -10.25 -5.76
N ALA A 21 10.23 -11.54 -6.02
CA ALA A 21 9.65 -12.61 -5.20
C ALA A 21 10.23 -12.62 -3.77
N ASP A 22 11.54 -12.45 -3.63
CA ASP A 22 12.23 -12.38 -2.34
C ASP A 22 11.79 -11.14 -1.54
N SER A 23 11.82 -9.96 -2.17
CA SER A 23 11.38 -8.70 -1.55
C SER A 23 9.90 -8.73 -1.16
N GLY A 24 9.05 -9.35 -1.98
CA GLY A 24 7.64 -9.59 -1.64
C GLY A 24 7.49 -10.48 -0.41
N THR A 25 8.23 -11.59 -0.35
CA THR A 25 8.23 -12.51 0.80
C THR A 25 8.71 -11.82 2.07
N ARG A 26 9.78 -11.01 1.97
CA ARG A 26 10.28 -10.17 3.06
C ARG A 26 9.20 -9.22 3.58
N PHE A 27 8.51 -8.52 2.68
CA PHE A 27 7.42 -7.62 3.05
C PHE A 27 6.28 -8.35 3.76
N GLU A 28 5.76 -9.45 3.18
CA GLU A 28 4.63 -10.18 3.77
C GLU A 28 4.99 -10.67 5.18
N GLY A 29 6.19 -11.21 5.38
CA GLY A 29 6.67 -11.61 6.70
C GLY A 29 6.77 -10.44 7.68
N ALA A 30 7.24 -9.26 7.24
CA ALA A 30 7.26 -8.06 8.07
C ALA A 30 5.85 -7.57 8.42
N ALA A 31 4.92 -7.59 7.47
CA ALA A 31 3.54 -7.16 7.66
C ALA A 31 2.77 -8.09 8.61
N GLU A 32 2.97 -9.41 8.48
CA GLU A 32 2.36 -10.39 9.37
C GLU A 32 2.74 -10.17 10.83
N ARG A 33 4.02 -9.81 11.08
CA ARG A 33 4.57 -9.54 12.42
C ARG A 33 4.16 -8.18 12.96
N ALA A 34 4.11 -7.15 12.10
CA ALA A 34 3.83 -5.78 12.51
C ALA A 34 2.35 -5.54 12.81
N LEU A 35 1.44 -6.19 12.06
CA LEU A 35 0.00 -6.05 12.28
C LEU A 35 -0.42 -6.74 13.58
N PRO A 36 -1.35 -6.15 14.37
CA PRO A 36 -1.93 -6.80 15.53
C PRO A 36 -2.47 -8.19 15.21
N ARG A 37 -2.50 -9.09 16.21
CA ARG A 37 -3.03 -10.44 15.99
C ARG A 37 -4.53 -10.38 15.79
N ALA A 38 -5.04 -11.20 14.89
CA ALA A 38 -6.46 -11.23 14.50
C ALA A 38 -7.44 -11.52 15.65
N HIS A 39 -6.96 -12.09 16.76
CA HIS A 39 -7.79 -12.48 17.90
C HIS A 39 -7.59 -11.58 19.13
N ASP A 40 -6.62 -10.66 19.10
CA ASP A 40 -6.43 -9.68 20.17
C ASP A 40 -7.53 -8.61 20.10
N VAL A 41 -7.96 -8.06 21.23
CA VAL A 41 -9.00 -7.02 21.28
C VAL A 41 -8.43 -5.69 20.77
N PRO A 42 -9.11 -4.95 19.87
CA PRO A 42 -10.41 -5.24 19.22
C PRO A 42 -10.31 -6.15 17.98
N ALA A 43 -10.71 -7.42 18.12
CA ALA A 43 -10.45 -8.47 17.13
C ALA A 43 -11.02 -8.18 15.73
N ARG A 44 -12.24 -7.66 15.63
CA ARG A 44 -12.88 -7.36 14.34
C ARG A 44 -12.09 -6.31 13.55
N LEU A 45 -11.61 -5.25 14.22
CA LEU A 45 -10.77 -4.23 13.59
C LEU A 45 -9.44 -4.82 13.12
N HIS A 46 -8.78 -5.61 13.97
CA HIS A 46 -7.53 -6.27 13.60
C HIS A 46 -7.69 -7.20 12.40
N GLN A 47 -8.79 -7.95 12.33
CA GLN A 47 -9.11 -8.79 11.18
C GLN A 47 -9.29 -7.96 9.91
N ALA A 48 -10.00 -6.84 9.97
CA ALA A 48 -10.20 -5.96 8.82
C ALA A 48 -8.89 -5.30 8.35
N MET A 49 -8.04 -4.82 9.26
CA MET A 49 -6.72 -4.28 8.92
C MET A 49 -5.84 -5.33 8.26
N ARG A 50 -5.80 -6.55 8.81
CA ARG A 50 -5.07 -7.67 8.23
C ARG A 50 -5.63 -8.07 6.87
N TYR A 51 -6.95 -8.09 6.71
CA TYR A 51 -7.60 -8.36 5.44
C TYR A 51 -7.22 -7.30 4.38
N ALA A 52 -7.19 -6.02 4.75
CA ALA A 52 -6.81 -4.93 3.84
C ALA A 52 -5.35 -5.05 3.37
N VAL A 53 -4.43 -5.36 4.28
CA VAL A 53 -3.00 -5.37 3.98
C VAL A 53 -2.55 -6.70 3.38
N LEU A 54 -2.93 -7.85 3.95
CA LEU A 54 -2.35 -9.16 3.63
C LEU A 54 -3.05 -9.92 2.50
N ASN A 55 -4.14 -9.40 1.92
CA ASN A 55 -4.88 -10.09 0.86
C ASN A 55 -4.20 -10.12 -0.52
N GLY A 56 -2.88 -9.91 -0.54
CA GLY A 56 -2.04 -9.87 -1.71
C GLY A 56 -2.00 -8.50 -2.37
N GLY A 57 -1.29 -8.44 -3.50
CA GLY A 57 -1.05 -7.22 -4.25
C GLY A 57 0.29 -7.28 -4.95
N LYS A 58 0.53 -6.31 -5.82
CA LYS A 58 1.82 -6.24 -6.54
C LYS A 58 2.96 -5.72 -5.66
N ARG A 59 2.64 -5.17 -4.47
CA ARG A 59 3.59 -4.58 -3.52
C ARG A 59 4.58 -3.59 -4.13
N VAL A 60 4.14 -2.86 -5.17
CA VAL A 60 5.02 -1.95 -5.93
C VAL A 60 5.68 -0.92 -5.01
N ARG A 61 4.94 -0.37 -4.05
CA ARG A 61 5.45 0.64 -3.10
C ARG A 61 6.52 0.06 -2.17
N PRO A 62 6.31 -1.07 -1.46
CA PRO A 62 7.37 -1.78 -0.75
C PRO A 62 8.59 -2.10 -1.61
N LEU A 63 8.39 -2.60 -2.84
CA LEU A 63 9.49 -2.91 -3.75
C LEU A 63 10.33 -1.67 -4.08
N LEU A 64 9.70 -0.51 -4.30
CA LEU A 64 10.43 0.74 -4.51
C LEU A 64 11.25 1.16 -3.29
N VAL A 65 10.73 0.95 -2.08
CA VAL A 65 11.48 1.20 -0.84
C VAL A 65 12.69 0.28 -0.75
N PHE A 66 12.53 -1.02 -1.00
CA PHE A 66 13.65 -1.96 -0.98
C PHE A 66 14.69 -1.66 -2.05
N ALA A 67 14.27 -1.32 -3.28
CA ALA A 67 15.18 -0.92 -4.34
C ALA A 67 15.98 0.35 -3.96
N ALA A 68 15.34 1.32 -3.31
CA ALA A 68 16.04 2.50 -2.79
C ALA A 68 17.03 2.10 -1.69
N GLY A 69 16.67 1.13 -0.84
CA GLY A 69 17.57 0.52 0.13
C GLY A 69 18.80 -0.09 -0.52
N ASP A 70 18.62 -0.90 -1.57
CA ASP A 70 19.72 -1.52 -2.31
C ASP A 70 20.67 -0.48 -2.91
N VAL A 71 20.15 0.61 -3.48
CA VAL A 71 20.99 1.69 -4.05
C VAL A 71 21.74 2.47 -2.98
N THR A 72 21.11 2.69 -1.82
CA THR A 72 21.67 3.49 -0.72
C THR A 72 22.45 2.66 0.30
N GLN A 73 22.42 1.33 0.16
CA GLN A 73 22.93 0.36 1.14
C GLN A 73 22.23 0.50 2.50
N ALA A 74 20.98 0.97 2.52
CA ALA A 74 20.16 0.94 3.72
C ALA A 74 19.62 -0.48 3.91
N GLU A 75 19.75 -1.03 5.11
CA GLU A 75 19.36 -2.40 5.43
C GLU A 75 18.69 -2.47 6.81
N GLY A 76 18.18 -3.66 7.14
CA GLY A 76 17.63 -3.96 8.46
C GLY A 76 16.20 -3.50 8.69
N GLU A 77 15.81 -3.50 9.97
CA GLU A 77 14.42 -3.31 10.40
C GLU A 77 13.86 -1.92 10.04
N ALA A 78 14.69 -0.89 9.99
CA ALA A 78 14.27 0.44 9.59
C ALA A 78 13.74 0.48 8.14
N LEU A 79 14.35 -0.29 7.23
CA LEU A 79 13.90 -0.39 5.85
C LEU A 79 12.57 -1.14 5.75
N ASP A 80 12.41 -2.23 6.52
CA ASP A 80 11.15 -2.96 6.60
C ASP A 80 10.01 -2.06 7.11
N ARG A 81 10.29 -1.26 8.14
CA ARG A 81 9.32 -0.32 8.71
C ARG A 81 8.95 0.81 7.75
N ALA A 82 9.90 1.30 6.96
CA ALA A 82 9.60 2.26 5.89
C ALA A 82 8.70 1.63 4.81
N ALA A 83 8.97 0.39 4.39
CA ALA A 83 8.13 -0.33 3.43
C ALA A 83 6.72 -0.58 3.99
N LEU A 84 6.60 -0.95 5.27
CA LEU A 84 5.33 -1.12 5.97
C LEU A 84 4.54 0.20 6.01
N ALA A 85 5.18 1.30 6.37
CA ALA A 85 4.53 2.59 6.47
C ALA A 85 3.88 3.02 5.16
N VAL A 86 4.63 2.89 4.04
CA VAL A 86 4.10 3.27 2.73
C VAL A 86 2.97 2.32 2.29
N GLU A 87 3.07 1.02 2.55
CA GLU A 87 1.98 0.09 2.20
C GLU A 87 0.77 0.25 3.13
N PHE A 88 0.93 0.64 4.40
CA PHE A 88 -0.20 0.96 5.28
C PHE A 88 -0.93 2.21 4.81
N VAL A 89 -0.20 3.24 4.37
CA VAL A 89 -0.80 4.41 3.70
C VAL A 89 -1.58 3.99 2.46
N HIS A 90 -0.96 3.16 1.61
CA HIS A 90 -1.62 2.67 0.41
C HIS A 90 -2.87 1.82 0.70
N ALA A 91 -2.78 0.92 1.68
CA ALA A 91 -3.88 0.04 2.04
C ALA A 91 -5.05 0.84 2.60
N TYR A 92 -4.82 1.82 3.48
CA TYR A 92 -5.93 2.65 3.97
C TYR A 92 -6.60 3.41 2.84
N SER A 93 -5.82 3.98 1.90
CA SER A 93 -6.40 4.79 0.83
C SER A 93 -7.37 3.95 0.00
N LEU A 94 -6.98 2.72 -0.33
CA LEU A 94 -7.86 1.78 -1.05
C LEU A 94 -9.10 1.40 -0.25
N VAL A 95 -8.97 1.18 1.07
CA VAL A 95 -10.13 0.84 1.92
C VAL A 95 -11.15 1.97 1.92
N HIS A 96 -10.70 3.21 1.99
CA HIS A 96 -11.59 4.38 1.95
C HIS A 96 -12.11 4.65 0.54
N ASP A 97 -11.30 4.52 -0.50
CA ASP A 97 -11.73 4.68 -1.90
C ASP A 97 -12.80 3.66 -2.29
N ASP A 98 -12.72 2.44 -1.76
CA ASP A 98 -13.73 1.39 -1.99
C ASP A 98 -15.11 1.74 -1.39
N MET A 99 -15.23 2.72 -0.50
CA MET A 99 -16.48 2.99 0.23
C MET A 99 -17.62 3.43 -0.69
N PRO A 100 -18.90 3.19 -0.31
CA PRO A 100 -20.05 3.61 -1.12
C PRO A 100 -20.14 5.10 -1.45
N CYS A 101 -19.54 5.96 -0.62
CA CYS A 101 -19.48 7.40 -0.84
C CYS A 101 -18.32 7.87 -1.72
N MET A 102 -17.44 6.94 -2.13
CA MET A 102 -16.26 7.15 -2.97
C MET A 102 -16.46 6.40 -4.29
N ASP A 103 -15.69 5.36 -4.58
CA ASP A 103 -15.80 4.59 -5.83
C ASP A 103 -16.94 3.55 -5.79
N ASN A 104 -17.42 3.20 -4.59
CA ASN A 104 -18.46 2.19 -4.38
C ASN A 104 -18.08 0.82 -4.98
N ASP A 105 -16.81 0.46 -4.88
CA ASP A 105 -16.27 -0.81 -5.36
C ASP A 105 -16.66 -1.96 -4.42
N VAL A 106 -17.35 -2.97 -4.95
CA VAL A 106 -17.73 -4.17 -4.19
C VAL A 106 -16.70 -5.30 -4.25
N LEU A 107 -15.77 -5.22 -5.21
CA LEU A 107 -14.72 -6.19 -5.42
C LEU A 107 -13.38 -5.51 -5.72
N ARG A 108 -12.31 -6.00 -5.09
CA ARG A 108 -10.93 -5.60 -5.38
C ARG A 108 -10.09 -6.85 -5.63
N ARG A 109 -9.48 -6.91 -6.83
CA ARG A 109 -8.66 -8.06 -7.28
C ARG A 109 -9.41 -9.41 -7.17
N GLY A 110 -10.71 -9.40 -7.45
CA GLY A 110 -11.57 -10.58 -7.40
C GLY A 110 -12.01 -11.02 -6.00
N LYS A 111 -11.73 -10.25 -4.95
CA LYS A 111 -12.18 -10.49 -3.57
C LYS A 111 -13.15 -9.37 -3.11
N PRO A 112 -14.06 -9.62 -2.16
CA PRO A 112 -14.87 -8.57 -1.54
C PRO A 112 -14.00 -7.44 -0.99
N THR A 113 -14.44 -6.19 -1.15
CA THR A 113 -13.80 -5.05 -0.49
C THR A 113 -14.07 -5.08 1.01
N VAL A 114 -13.32 -4.30 1.79
CA VAL A 114 -13.38 -4.39 3.27
C VAL A 114 -14.78 -4.07 3.81
N HIS A 115 -15.47 -3.09 3.23
CA HIS A 115 -16.81 -2.72 3.67
C HIS A 115 -17.85 -3.80 3.33
N VAL A 116 -17.62 -4.59 2.27
CA VAL A 116 -18.47 -5.72 1.88
C VAL A 116 -18.23 -6.95 2.75
N GLU A 117 -16.96 -7.27 3.03
CA GLU A 117 -16.58 -8.42 3.87
C GLU A 117 -16.96 -8.21 5.34
N PHE A 118 -16.82 -6.98 5.83
CA PHE A 118 -17.07 -6.64 7.23
C PHE A 118 -18.35 -5.81 7.35
N ASP A 119 -18.19 -4.49 7.35
CA ASP A 119 -19.23 -3.46 7.32
C ASP A 119 -18.56 -2.10 7.10
N GLU A 120 -19.33 -1.07 6.74
CA GLU A 120 -18.83 0.28 6.47
C GLU A 120 -18.10 0.90 7.67
N ALA A 121 -18.60 0.72 8.90
CA ALA A 121 -18.01 1.30 10.09
C ALA A 121 -16.63 0.67 10.40
N THR A 122 -16.52 -0.65 10.25
CA THR A 122 -15.28 -1.40 10.41
C THR A 122 -14.27 -1.03 9.32
N ALA A 123 -14.72 -0.85 8.07
CA ALA A 123 -13.85 -0.40 6.98
C ALA A 123 -13.30 1.00 7.23
N MET A 124 -14.15 1.94 7.66
CA MET A 124 -13.72 3.30 8.01
C MET A 124 -12.64 3.27 9.10
N LEU A 125 -12.91 2.57 10.21
CA LEU A 125 -11.97 2.43 11.33
C LEU A 125 -10.68 1.69 10.94
N ALA A 126 -10.76 0.70 10.04
CA ALA A 126 -9.58 0.00 9.54
C ALA A 126 -8.67 0.93 8.75
N GLY A 127 -9.24 1.79 7.90
CA GLY A 127 -8.48 2.81 7.20
C GLY A 127 -7.85 3.82 8.16
N ASP A 128 -8.63 4.38 9.10
CA ASP A 128 -8.13 5.32 10.10
C ASP A 128 -6.98 4.74 10.93
N ALA A 129 -7.12 3.49 11.37
CA ALA A 129 -6.11 2.78 12.14
C ALA A 129 -4.84 2.51 11.31
N LEU A 130 -4.98 2.09 10.05
CA LEU A 130 -3.83 1.86 9.16
C LEU A 130 -3.05 3.15 8.89
N GLN A 131 -3.74 4.28 8.71
CA GLN A 131 -3.08 5.58 8.57
C GLN A 131 -2.28 5.92 9.83
N ALA A 132 -2.84 5.74 11.03
CA ALA A 132 -2.13 5.98 12.28
C ALA A 132 -0.94 5.02 12.48
N GLU A 133 -1.11 3.73 12.19
CA GLU A 133 -0.06 2.72 12.29
C GLU A 133 1.10 2.98 11.32
N ALA A 134 0.85 3.60 10.17
CA ALA A 134 1.90 3.98 9.22
C ALA A 134 2.91 4.98 9.83
N PHE A 135 2.44 5.94 10.63
CA PHE A 135 3.33 6.87 11.33
C PHE A 135 3.98 6.23 12.54
N LYS A 136 3.19 5.44 13.30
CA LYS A 136 3.67 4.75 14.49
C LYS A 136 4.81 3.78 14.18
N VAL A 137 4.71 3.01 13.09
CA VAL A 137 5.76 2.03 12.73
C VAL A 137 7.10 2.68 12.43
N ILE A 138 7.11 3.90 11.86
CA ILE A 138 8.33 4.71 11.67
C ILE A 138 8.82 5.25 13.01
N ALA A 139 7.92 5.82 13.83
CA ALA A 139 8.26 6.40 15.12
C ALA A 139 8.92 5.39 16.07
N ASP A 140 8.43 4.15 16.07
CA ASP A 140 8.93 3.06 16.90
C ASP A 140 10.20 2.40 16.31
N GLY A 141 10.70 2.87 15.17
CA GLY A 141 11.75 2.22 14.36
C GLY A 141 13.18 2.37 14.84
N GLY A 142 13.41 3.08 15.96
CA GLY A 142 14.73 3.18 16.59
C GLY A 142 15.79 3.96 15.80
N LEU A 143 15.41 4.62 14.71
CA LEU A 143 16.29 5.54 13.98
C LEU A 143 16.62 6.79 14.82
N PRO A 144 17.73 7.49 14.52
CA PRO A 144 18.01 8.80 15.12
C PRO A 144 16.81 9.74 14.94
N ALA A 145 16.48 10.51 15.98
CA ALA A 145 15.27 11.34 16.02
C ALA A 145 15.13 12.27 14.79
N SER A 146 16.23 12.79 14.26
CA SER A 146 16.23 13.62 13.05
C SER A 146 15.81 12.87 11.79
N GLN A 147 16.23 11.59 11.65
CA GLN A 147 15.84 10.74 10.53
C GLN A 147 14.38 10.29 10.67
N THR A 148 13.95 9.89 11.87
CA THR A 148 12.55 9.57 12.17
C THR A 148 11.63 10.74 11.83
N ALA A 149 11.97 11.95 12.28
CA ALA A 149 11.21 13.16 11.98
C ALA A 149 11.19 13.50 10.48
N ALA A 150 12.29 13.21 9.75
CA ALA A 150 12.33 13.39 8.30
C ALA A 150 11.37 12.42 7.60
N LEU A 151 11.43 11.12 7.90
CA LEU A 151 10.56 10.12 7.30
C LEU A 151 9.08 10.37 7.60
N ILE A 152 8.74 10.72 8.85
CA ILE A 152 7.37 11.07 9.23
C ILE A 152 6.89 12.29 8.45
N ARG A 153 7.72 13.32 8.30
CA ARG A 153 7.36 14.53 7.53
C ARG A 153 7.14 14.21 6.06
N GLU A 154 8.01 13.42 5.43
CA GLU A 154 7.84 13.02 4.04
C GLU A 154 6.55 12.21 3.84
N LEU A 155 6.29 11.22 4.70
CA LEU A 155 5.06 10.43 4.62
C LEU A 155 3.81 11.28 4.84
N ALA A 156 3.86 12.23 5.79
CA ALA A 156 2.76 13.16 6.07
C ALA A 156 2.49 14.07 4.87
N HIS A 157 3.53 14.70 4.31
CA HIS A 157 3.40 15.55 3.13
C HIS A 157 2.78 14.76 1.96
N ALA A 158 3.32 13.59 1.64
CA ALA A 158 2.83 12.74 0.56
C ALA A 158 1.37 12.27 0.74
N SER A 159 0.89 12.16 1.98
CA SER A 159 -0.48 11.73 2.29
C SER A 159 -1.45 12.89 2.53
N SER A 160 -0.97 14.14 2.50
CA SER A 160 -1.74 15.32 2.91
C SER A 160 -2.62 15.89 1.79
N THR A 161 -3.20 17.08 2.03
CA THR A 161 -3.87 17.91 1.02
C THR A 161 -2.95 18.37 -0.11
N GLU A 162 -1.64 18.35 0.09
CA GLU A 162 -0.64 18.65 -0.93
C GLU A 162 -0.16 17.38 -1.67
N GLY A 163 -0.67 16.21 -1.27
CA GLY A 163 -0.36 14.92 -1.88
C GLY A 163 -1.64 14.10 -2.13
N MET A 164 -1.61 12.83 -1.74
CA MET A 164 -2.62 11.82 -2.09
C MET A 164 -4.06 12.25 -1.81
N CYS A 165 -4.38 12.74 -0.60
CA CYS A 165 -5.75 13.14 -0.26
C CYS A 165 -6.19 14.38 -1.05
N GLY A 166 -5.25 15.29 -1.37
CA GLY A 166 -5.52 16.43 -2.25
C GLY A 166 -5.83 15.99 -3.67
N GLY A 167 -5.04 15.07 -4.22
CA GLY A 167 -5.27 14.45 -5.52
C GLY A 167 -6.65 13.79 -5.61
N GLN A 168 -7.02 13.02 -4.59
CA GLN A 168 -8.32 12.36 -4.52
C GLN A 168 -9.50 13.34 -4.46
N ALA A 169 -9.36 14.44 -3.71
CA ALA A 169 -10.38 15.49 -3.67
C ALA A 169 -10.55 16.20 -5.03
N ILE A 170 -9.45 16.39 -5.76
CA ILE A 170 -9.49 16.96 -7.12
C ILE A 170 -10.16 15.98 -8.09
N ASP A 171 -9.84 14.69 -8.01
CA ASP A 171 -10.43 13.65 -8.88
C ASP A 171 -11.95 13.57 -8.71
N LEU A 172 -12.42 13.51 -7.45
CA LEU A 172 -13.85 13.55 -7.15
C LEU A 172 -14.56 14.80 -7.69
N ALA A 173 -13.91 15.97 -7.59
CA ALA A 173 -14.45 17.23 -8.12
C ALA A 173 -14.43 17.29 -9.67
N ALA A 174 -13.59 16.49 -10.31
CA ALA A 174 -13.47 16.39 -11.76
C ALA A 174 -14.46 15.40 -12.40
N VAL A 175 -15.15 14.57 -11.61
CA VAL A 175 -16.17 13.64 -12.11
C VAL A 175 -17.24 14.40 -12.92
N GLY A 176 -17.45 13.98 -14.18
CA GLY A 176 -18.41 14.61 -15.10
C GLY A 176 -17.88 15.86 -15.81
N THR A 177 -16.59 16.20 -15.64
CA THR A 177 -15.90 17.29 -16.35
C THR A 177 -14.93 16.77 -17.42
N ILE A 178 -14.42 17.67 -18.27
CA ILE A 178 -13.32 17.36 -19.21
C ILE A 178 -12.09 18.16 -18.76
N PRO A 179 -11.18 17.57 -17.97
CA PRO A 179 -10.01 18.27 -17.49
C PRO A 179 -9.01 18.54 -18.63
N THR A 180 -8.32 19.66 -18.54
CA THR A 180 -7.15 19.96 -19.36
C THR A 180 -5.97 19.05 -19.00
N ILE A 181 -4.95 18.98 -19.87
CA ILE A 181 -3.72 18.23 -19.58
C ILE A 181 -3.07 18.71 -18.28
N ALA A 182 -3.03 20.03 -18.05
CA ALA A 182 -2.46 20.60 -16.82
C ALA A 182 -3.24 20.18 -15.56
N GLU A 183 -4.56 20.06 -15.65
CA GLU A 183 -5.41 19.61 -14.55
C GLU A 183 -5.24 18.11 -14.28
N LEU A 184 -5.17 17.30 -15.34
CA LEU A 184 -4.85 15.87 -15.24
C LEU A 184 -3.46 15.62 -14.65
N GLU A 185 -2.45 16.40 -15.04
CA GLU A 185 -1.11 16.30 -14.46
C GLU A 185 -1.10 16.69 -12.99
N ARG A 186 -1.84 17.73 -12.61
CA ARG A 186 -1.95 18.15 -11.21
C ARG A 186 -2.68 17.12 -10.35
N MET A 187 -3.66 16.43 -10.90
CA MET A 187 -4.39 15.36 -10.21
C MET A 187 -3.52 14.13 -9.92
N HIS A 188 -2.54 13.82 -10.79
CA HIS A 188 -1.67 12.64 -10.67
C HIS A 188 -0.28 12.91 -10.04
N ARG A 189 -0.01 14.12 -9.54
CA ARG A 189 1.23 14.46 -8.83
C ARG A 189 1.12 14.14 -7.35
#